data_AF-A0A7S0EM50-F1
#
_entry.id   AF-A0A7S0EM50-F1
#
_cell.length_a   1.000
_cell.length_b   1.000
_cell.length_c   1.000
_cell.angle_alpha   90.00
_cell.angle_beta   90.00
_cell.angle_gamma   90.00
#
_symmetry.space_group_name_H-M   'P 1'
#
loop_
_entity.id
_entity.type
_entity.pdbx_description
1 polymer ?
#
loop_
_entity_poly.entity_id
_entity_poly.type
_entity_poly.pdbx_seq_one_letter_code
_entity_poly.pdbx_strand_id
1 'polypeptide(L)'
;VFEKLKNVEFAYGSVTDQEHVNKCCEGCHGIFHVAGVVDHSRSAAPYVYKVNTDGTRVIMQAAIKNKCKVVFVSTSGTTAVSKDPKQVANDKSSYAMDVISKWPYYD
;
A
#
# COMPACT_ATOMS: atom_id res chain seq x y z
N VAL A 1 -23.07 -1.11 11.20
CA VAL A 1 -22.83 -2.35 11.99
C VAL A 1 -21.51 -2.26 12.77
N PHE A 2 -20.43 -1.78 12.15
CA PHE A 2 -19.11 -1.65 12.81
C PHE A 2 -19.04 -0.56 13.91
N GLU A 3 -19.84 0.50 13.82
CA GLU A 3 -19.86 1.59 14.82
C GLU A 3 -20.31 1.17 16.23
N LYS A 4 -20.85 -0.05 16.38
CA LYS A 4 -21.27 -0.60 17.68
C LYS A 4 -20.18 -1.44 18.36
N LEU A 5 -19.02 -1.61 17.72
CA LEU A 5 -17.90 -2.35 18.31
C LEU A 5 -17.30 -1.56 19.49
N LYS A 6 -17.04 -2.26 20.60
CA LYS A 6 -16.35 -1.68 21.75
C LYS A 6 -14.85 -1.61 21.45
N ASN A 7 -14.18 -0.56 21.94
CA ASN A 7 -12.73 -0.33 21.77
C ASN A 7 -12.30 -0.18 20.29
N VAL A 8 -13.16 0.40 19.46
CA VAL A 8 -12.86 0.76 18.08
C VAL A 8 -13.16 2.24 17.90
N GLU A 9 -12.18 2.99 17.39
CA GLU A 9 -12.32 4.39 17.01
C GLU A 9 -12.26 4.48 15.49
N PHE A 10 -13.19 5.24 14.91
CA PHE A 10 -13.25 5.45 13.46
C PHE A 10 -12.67 6.82 13.13
N ALA A 11 -11.67 6.84 12.26
CA ALA A 11 -11.15 8.05 11.65
C ALA A 11 -11.49 8.05 10.15
N TYR A 12 -12.22 9.08 9.71
CA TYR A 12 -12.62 9.23 8.32
C TYR A 12 -11.66 10.19 7.61
N GLY A 13 -10.88 9.67 6.67
CA GLY A 13 -9.86 10.43 5.97
C GLY A 13 -9.21 9.63 4.85
N SER A 14 -8.09 10.16 4.33
CA SER A 14 -7.29 9.51 3.29
C SER A 14 -5.90 9.19 3.81
N VAL A 15 -5.34 8.05 3.40
CA VAL A 15 -3.94 7.69 3.65
C VAL A 15 -2.94 8.62 2.95
N THR A 16 -3.41 9.47 2.04
CA THR A 16 -2.59 10.50 1.38
C THR A 16 -2.53 11.82 2.14
N ASP A 17 -3.26 11.95 3.26
CA ASP A 17 -3.24 13.13 4.12
C ASP A 17 -2.28 12.90 5.28
N GLN A 18 -1.10 13.52 5.21
CA GLN A 18 -0.03 13.33 6.18
C GLN A 18 -0.40 13.79 7.59
N GLU A 19 -1.12 14.91 7.72
CA GLU A 19 -1.48 15.45 9.03
C GLU A 19 -2.55 14.61 9.69
N HIS A 20 -3.55 14.20 8.92
CA HIS A 20 -4.61 13.33 9.42
C HIS A 20 -4.05 11.97 9.86
N VAL A 21 -3.23 11.33 9.02
CA VAL A 21 -2.57 10.07 9.36
C VAL A 21 -1.71 10.19 10.61
N ASN A 22 -0.94 11.28 10.74
CA ASN A 22 -0.11 11.50 11.93
C ASN A 22 -0.97 11.53 13.21
N LYS A 23 -2.09 12.24 13.21
CA LYS A 23 -3.03 12.31 14.33
C LYS A 23 -3.60 10.92 14.66
N CYS A 24 -4.00 10.16 13.66
CA CYS A 24 -4.51 8.80 13.86
C CYS A 24 -3.48 7.82 14.42
N CYS A 25 -2.19 8.04 14.15
CA CYS A 25 -1.12 7.17 14.63
C CYS A 25 -0.63 7.52 16.04
N GLU A 26 -1.05 8.63 16.63
CA GLU A 26 -0.63 9.03 17.97
C GLU A 26 -1.08 7.99 19.02
N GLY A 27 -0.15 7.52 19.85
CA GLY A 27 -0.42 6.50 20.87
C GLY A 27 -0.58 5.06 20.32
N CYS A 28 -0.47 4.85 19.00
CA CYS A 28 -0.49 3.51 18.42
C CYS A 28 0.80 2.74 18.73
N HIS A 29 0.68 1.41 18.87
CA HIS A 29 1.83 0.50 19.07
C HIS A 29 2.28 -0.19 17.77
N GLY A 30 1.39 -0.27 16.79
CA GLY A 30 1.63 -0.91 15.51
C GLY A 30 0.56 -0.53 14.50
N ILE A 31 0.85 -0.72 13.22
CA ILE A 31 -0.01 -0.31 12.10
C ILE A 31 -0.20 -1.51 11.18
N PHE A 32 -1.45 -1.80 10.82
CA PHE A 32 -1.80 -2.71 9.72
C PHE A 32 -2.18 -1.86 8.52
N HIS A 33 -1.28 -1.73 7.53
CA HIS A 33 -1.55 -0.97 6.32
C HIS A 33 -2.16 -1.87 5.26
N VAL A 34 -3.50 -1.85 5.21
CA VAL A 34 -4.33 -2.66 4.28
C VAL A 34 -4.94 -1.79 3.18
N ALA A 35 -4.86 -0.46 3.29
CA ALA A 35 -5.45 0.46 2.32
C ALA A 35 -4.66 0.43 1.00
N GLY A 36 -5.36 0.10 -0.09
CA GLY A 36 -4.83 0.10 -1.44
C GLY A 36 -5.95 -0.01 -2.48
N VAL A 37 -5.68 0.47 -3.69
CA VAL A 37 -6.61 0.46 -4.83
C VAL A 37 -6.08 -0.51 -5.88
N VAL A 38 -6.97 -1.33 -6.42
CA VAL A 38 -6.69 -2.23 -7.54
C VAL A 38 -7.53 -1.78 -8.73
N ASP A 39 -6.89 -1.12 -9.69
CA ASP A 39 -7.48 -0.71 -10.96
C ASP A 39 -6.41 -0.84 -12.05
N HIS A 40 -6.73 -1.54 -13.14
CA HIS A 40 -5.81 -1.82 -14.23
C HIS A 40 -6.02 -0.92 -15.45
N SER A 41 -6.89 0.10 -15.36
CA SER A 41 -7.10 1.06 -16.44
C SER A 41 -5.96 2.09 -16.51
N ARG A 42 -5.62 2.52 -17.74
CA ARG A 42 -4.62 3.59 -17.94
C ARG A 42 -5.03 4.89 -17.26
N SER A 43 -6.32 5.22 -17.29
CA SER A 43 -6.87 6.43 -16.68
C SER A 43 -6.73 6.45 -15.16
N ALA A 44 -6.68 5.30 -14.49
CA ALA A 44 -6.57 5.21 -13.04
C ALA A 44 -5.11 5.25 -12.55
N ALA A 45 -4.11 5.13 -13.44
CA ALA A 45 -2.70 5.04 -13.06
C ALA A 45 -2.25 6.14 -12.08
N PRO A 46 -2.57 7.44 -12.29
CA PRO A 46 -2.17 8.49 -11.36
C PRO A 46 -2.83 8.33 -9.99
N TYR A 47 -4.08 7.89 -9.94
CA TYR A 47 -4.82 7.68 -8.69
C TYR A 47 -4.30 6.46 -7.92
N VAL A 48 -4.06 5.35 -8.62
CA VAL A 48 -3.45 4.14 -8.04
C VAL A 48 -2.08 4.45 -7.47
N TYR A 49 -1.23 5.17 -8.21
CA TYR A 49 0.09 5.58 -7.71
C TYR A 49 -0.03 6.49 -6.48
N LYS A 50 -0.90 7.48 -6.52
CA LYS A 50 -1.13 8.40 -5.40
C LYS A 50 -1.57 7.66 -4.13
N VAL A 51 -2.50 6.71 -4.22
CA VAL A 51 -2.97 5.96 -3.04
C VAL A 51 -1.95 4.92 -2.60
N ASN A 52 -1.50 4.05 -3.50
CA ASN A 52 -0.71 2.88 -3.15
C ASN A 52 0.75 3.23 -2.87
N THR A 53 1.33 4.19 -3.59
CA THR A 53 2.73 4.59 -3.40
C THR A 53 2.84 5.76 -2.44
N ASP A 54 2.19 6.88 -2.74
CA ASP A 54 2.33 8.09 -1.91
C ASP A 54 1.63 7.93 -0.56
N GLY A 55 0.44 7.33 -0.54
CA GLY A 55 -0.26 7.00 0.71
C GLY A 55 0.51 6.02 1.59
N THR A 56 1.14 4.99 1.01
CA THR A 56 2.02 4.09 1.77
C THR A 56 3.21 4.85 2.35
N ARG A 57 3.82 5.79 1.62
CA ARG A 57 4.93 6.62 2.14
C ARG A 57 4.48 7.44 3.36
N VAL A 58 3.30 8.03 3.30
CA VAL A 58 2.70 8.79 4.42
C VAL A 58 2.55 7.90 5.67
N ILE A 59 2.04 6.68 5.51
CA ILE A 59 1.91 5.71 6.60
C ILE A 59 3.26 5.32 7.18
N MET A 60 4.26 5.03 6.33
CA MET A 60 5.61 4.65 6.79
C MET A 60 6.28 5.80 7.56
N GLN A 61 6.11 7.04 7.11
CA GLN A 61 6.62 8.22 7.82
C GLN A 61 5.97 8.38 9.20
N ALA A 62 4.65 8.20 9.28
CA ALA A 62 3.93 8.23 10.56
C ALA A 62 4.36 7.07 11.49
N ALA A 63 4.63 5.89 10.93
CA ALA A 63 5.13 4.75 11.69
C ALA A 63 6.51 5.03 12.29
N ILE A 64 7.43 5.60 11.51
CA ILE A 64 8.77 6.00 11.98
C ILE A 64 8.65 7.03 13.10
N LYS A 65 7.82 8.08 12.91
CA LYS A 65 7.58 9.13 13.90
C LYS A 65 7.09 8.56 15.23
N ASN A 66 6.14 7.63 15.18
CA ASN A 66 5.50 7.03 16.36
C ASN A 66 6.20 5.75 16.84
N LYS A 67 7.33 5.36 16.24
CA LYS A 67 8.09 4.13 16.54
C LYS A 67 7.22 2.86 16.47
N CYS A 68 6.25 2.85 15.55
CA CYS A 68 5.34 1.73 15.33
C CYS A 68 5.99 0.66 14.43
N LYS A 69 5.71 -0.61 14.72
CA LYS A 69 5.92 -1.69 13.74
C LYS A 69 4.79 -1.68 12.72
N VAL A 70 5.09 -2.02 11.47
CA VAL A 70 4.11 -2.04 10.39
C VAL A 70 3.95 -3.45 9.84
N VAL A 71 2.71 -3.91 9.73
CA VAL A 71 2.32 -5.03 8.87
C VAL A 71 1.82 -4.43 7.57
N PHE A 72 2.60 -4.59 6.51
CA PHE A 72 2.28 -4.10 5.18
C PHE A 72 1.66 -5.22 4.34
N VAL A 73 0.46 -4.98 3.80
CA VAL A 73 -0.19 -5.91 2.89
C VAL A 73 0.29 -5.64 1.47
N SER A 74 1.29 -6.42 1.04
CA SER A 74 1.77 -6.42 -0.35
C SER A 74 0.93 -7.35 -1.23
N THR A 75 1.35 -7.54 -2.48
CA THR A 75 0.72 -8.45 -3.45
C THR A 75 1.77 -9.29 -4.18
N SER A 76 1.42 -10.54 -4.52
CA SER A 76 2.23 -11.38 -5.40
C SER A 76 2.48 -10.73 -6.77
N GLY A 77 1.63 -9.80 -7.20
CA GLY A 77 1.83 -9.01 -8.43
C GLY A 77 3.12 -8.20 -8.47
N THR A 78 3.83 -8.04 -7.34
CA THR A 78 5.14 -7.39 -7.27
C THR A 78 6.30 -8.31 -7.69
N THR A 79 6.13 -9.63 -7.61
CA THR A 79 7.23 -10.61 -7.84
C THR A 79 6.85 -11.72 -8.81
N ALA A 80 5.58 -12.16 -8.84
CA ALA A 80 5.09 -13.28 -9.65
C ALA A 80 4.77 -12.88 -11.11
N VAL A 81 5.70 -12.16 -11.76
CA VAL A 81 5.60 -11.76 -13.16
C VAL A 81 6.75 -12.35 -13.95
N SER A 82 6.44 -13.19 -14.93
CA SER A 82 7.43 -13.77 -15.85
C SER A 82 6.81 -14.11 -17.21
N LYS A 83 7.66 -14.18 -18.24
CA LYS A 83 7.33 -14.79 -19.53
C LYS A 83 7.47 -16.31 -19.52
N ASP A 84 8.24 -16.85 -18.58
CA ASP A 84 8.42 -18.30 -18.40
C ASP A 84 7.36 -18.83 -17.41
N PRO A 85 6.40 -19.66 -17.87
CA PRO A 85 5.38 -20.22 -16.99
C PRO A 85 5.92 -21.19 -15.94
N LYS A 86 7.19 -21.62 -16.04
CA LYS A 86 7.85 -22.49 -15.05
C LYS A 86 8.61 -21.71 -13.97
N GLN A 87 8.79 -20.40 -14.15
CA GLN A 87 9.51 -19.59 -13.17
C GLN A 87 8.67 -19.42 -11.90
N VAL A 88 9.23 -19.80 -10.77
CA VAL A 88 8.66 -19.56 -9.44
C VAL A 88 9.37 -18.38 -8.81
N ALA A 89 8.65 -17.27 -8.65
CA ALA A 89 9.19 -16.07 -8.04
C ALA A 89 9.36 -16.20 -6.52
N ASN A 90 10.33 -15.47 -5.98
CA ASN A 90 10.60 -15.31 -4.55
C ASN A 90 11.23 -13.93 -4.29
N ASP A 91 11.53 -13.62 -3.03
CA ASP A 91 12.05 -12.30 -2.61
C ASP A 91 13.47 -11.98 -3.14
N LYS A 92 14.12 -12.93 -3.83
CA LYS A 92 15.41 -12.74 -4.50
C LYS A 92 15.27 -12.56 -6.02
N SER A 93 14.05 -12.67 -6.56
CA SER A 93 13.78 -12.51 -7.98
C SER A 93 13.96 -11.05 -8.39
N SER A 94 14.53 -10.82 -9.57
CA SER A 94 14.63 -9.47 -10.13
C SER A 94 13.24 -8.93 -10.49
N TYR A 95 13.07 -7.62 -10.42
CA TYR A 95 11.87 -6.96 -10.93
C TYR A 95 11.74 -7.19 -12.44
N ALA A 96 10.57 -7.66 -12.89
CA ALA A 96 10.27 -7.93 -14.30
C ALA A 96 9.97 -6.64 -15.08
N MET A 97 10.85 -5.64 -15.02
CA MET A 97 10.66 -4.31 -15.62
C MET A 97 10.44 -4.38 -17.13
N ASP A 98 11.03 -5.36 -17.82
CA ASP A 98 10.85 -5.60 -19.25
C ASP A 98 9.41 -6.03 -19.62
N VAL A 99 8.66 -6.55 -18.66
CA VAL A 99 7.25 -6.93 -18.78
C VAL A 99 6.35 -5.80 -18.28
N ILE A 100 6.54 -5.39 -17.02
CA ILE A 100 5.57 -4.53 -16.32
C ILE A 100 5.61 -3.07 -16.79
N SER A 101 6.73 -2.58 -17.35
CA SER A 101 6.79 -1.22 -17.92
C SER A 101 5.79 -0.96 -19.05
N LYS A 102 5.25 -2.02 -19.67
CA LYS A 102 4.25 -1.91 -20.74
C LYS A 102 2.82 -1.89 -20.21
N TRP A 103 2.63 -2.14 -18.92
CA TRP A 103 1.31 -2.22 -18.32
C TRP A 103 0.65 -0.85 -18.18
N PRO A 104 -0.69 -0.80 -18.15
CA PRO A 104 -1.45 0.45 -18.16
C PRO A 104 -1.10 1.47 -17.07
N TYR A 105 -0.48 1.04 -15.98
CA TYR A 105 -0.24 1.83 -14.78
C TYR A 105 1.22 2.30 -14.59
N TYR A 106 2.09 2.05 -15.57
CA TYR A 106 3.44 2.58 -15.63
C TYR A 106 3.54 3.56 -16.82
N ASP A 107 4.20 4.69 -16.61
CA ASP A 107 4.49 5.72 -17.62
C ASP A 107 5.72 5.37 -18.49
#